data_AF-A0A7W1QWZ6-F1
#
_entry.id   AF-A0A7W1QWZ6-F1
#
_cell.length_a   1.000
_cell.length_b   1.000
_cell.length_c   1.000
_cell.angle_alpha   90.00
_cell.angle_beta   90.00
_cell.angle_gamma   90.00
#
_symmetry.space_group_name_H-M   'P 1'
#
loop_
_entity.id
_entity.type
_entity.pdbx_description
1 polymer ?
#
loop_
_entity_poly.entity_id
_entity_poly.type
_entity_poly.pdbx_seq_one_letter_code
_entity_poly.pdbx_strand_id
1 'polypeptide(L)'
;MVQLLLIVGSSIFVLLGVVHGVLTLQDIGNPRNFTPRDAGLRTAMQQSTIALHPKINLWRAWLGFNFSHSLGLFMFGGAFLYVGIFHSLLFSQTPLLQGCSISVPAAYVVISLKFWFSKTSIGSGISMGCFILAAALSYA
;
A
#
# COMPACT_ATOMS: atom_id res chain seq x y z
N MET A 1 4.72 -14.20 20.36
CA MET A 1 5.61 -13.37 19.50
C MET A 1 5.05 -13.20 18.09
N VAL A 2 4.67 -14.28 17.38
CA VAL A 2 4.03 -14.24 16.04
C VAL A 2 2.89 -13.20 15.96
N GLN A 3 1.93 -13.27 16.88
CA GLN A 3 0.79 -12.34 16.94
C GLN A 3 1.23 -10.86 16.98
N LEU A 4 2.21 -10.51 17.82
CA LEU A 4 2.68 -9.13 17.94
C LEU A 4 3.32 -8.65 16.63
N LEU A 5 4.15 -9.49 16.00
CA LEU A 5 4.79 -9.17 14.72
C LEU A 5 3.77 -9.00 13.61
N LEU A 6 2.72 -9.83 13.57
CA LEU A 6 1.61 -9.67 12.63
C LEU A 6 0.88 -8.35 12.85
N ILE A 7 0.56 -8.01 14.10
CA ILE A 7 -0.15 -6.76 14.44
C ILE A 7 0.69 -5.54 14.03
N VAL A 8 1.98 -5.51 14.38
CA VAL A 8 2.87 -4.39 14.06
C VAL A 8 3.05 -4.27 12.54
N GLY A 9 3.42 -5.37 11.86
CA GLY A 9 3.65 -5.36 10.41
C GLY A 9 2.42 -4.96 9.62
N SER A 10 1.24 -5.43 10.04
CA SER A 10 -0.04 -5.10 9.40
C SER A 10 -0.48 -3.66 9.68
N SER A 11 -0.26 -3.15 10.90
CA SER A 11 -0.62 -1.78 11.27
C SER A 11 0.16 -0.75 10.45
N ILE A 12 1.41 -1.03 10.10
CA ILE A 12 2.18 -0.16 9.21
C ILE A 12 1.51 -0.08 7.83
N PHE A 13 1.05 -1.19 7.25
CA PHE A 13 0.32 -1.18 5.97
C PHE A 13 -1.01 -0.43 6.04
N VAL A 14 -1.76 -0.60 7.15
CA VAL A 14 -2.98 0.18 7.42
C VAL A 14 -2.65 1.67 7.44
N LEU A 15 -1.63 2.08 8.20
CA LEU A 15 -1.22 3.48 8.31
C LEU A 15 -0.76 4.05 6.98
N LEU A 16 0.05 3.33 6.22
CA LEU A 16 0.48 3.73 4.88
C LEU A 16 -0.73 3.93 3.94
N GLY A 17 -1.67 2.99 3.95
CA GLY A 17 -2.92 3.09 3.20
C GLY A 17 -3.73 4.31 3.59
N VAL A 18 -4.05 4.48 4.88
CA VAL A 18 -4.82 5.61 5.39
C VAL A 18 -4.17 6.95 5.05
N VAL A 19 -2.87 7.11 5.34
CA VAL A 19 -2.16 8.36 5.06
C VAL A 19 -2.17 8.64 3.55
N HIS A 20 -1.82 7.66 2.72
CA HIS A 20 -1.82 7.85 1.25
C HIS A 20 -3.22 8.19 0.72
N GLY A 21 -4.27 7.55 1.24
CA GLY A 21 -5.66 7.84 0.91
C GLY A 21 -6.09 9.25 1.29
N VAL A 22 -5.78 9.68 2.51
CA VAL A 22 -6.08 11.06 2.98
C VAL A 22 -5.38 12.09 2.10
N LEU A 23 -4.10 11.91 1.80
CA LEU A 23 -3.35 12.81 0.93
C LEU A 23 -3.95 12.83 -0.50
N THR A 24 -4.47 11.70 -0.98
CA THR A 24 -5.10 11.61 -2.31
C THR A 24 -6.44 12.33 -2.33
N LEU A 25 -7.25 12.17 -1.29
CA LEU A 25 -8.55 12.83 -1.16
C LEU A 25 -8.39 14.35 -1.02
N GLN A 26 -7.39 14.81 -0.27
CA GLN A 26 -7.05 16.24 -0.18
C GLN A 26 -6.73 16.84 -1.55
N ASP A 27 -6.03 16.08 -2.39
CA ASP A 27 -5.65 16.52 -3.73
C ASP A 27 -6.82 16.62 -4.72
N ILE A 28 -8.00 16.08 -4.40
CA ILE A 28 -9.22 16.29 -5.21
C ILE A 28 -9.64 17.76 -5.18
N GLY A 29 -9.59 18.39 -3.99
CA GLY A 29 -10.01 19.78 -3.80
C GLY A 29 -8.86 20.77 -3.89
N ASN A 30 -7.72 20.47 -3.25
CA ASN A 30 -6.58 21.37 -3.15
C ASN A 30 -5.29 20.59 -3.43
N PRO A 31 -4.95 20.38 -4.72
CA PRO A 31 -3.80 19.56 -5.12
C PRO A 31 -2.47 20.06 -4.55
N ARG A 32 -1.80 19.23 -3.76
CA ARG A 32 -0.53 19.56 -3.09
C ARG A 32 0.46 18.39 -3.04
N ASN A 33 -0.02 17.16 -2.90
CA ASN A 33 0.81 16.02 -2.54
C ASN A 33 1.25 15.18 -3.75
N PHE A 34 0.28 14.83 -4.58
CA PHE A 34 0.45 14.00 -5.78
C PHE A 34 0.30 14.83 -7.06
N THR A 35 0.40 16.15 -6.93
CA THR A 35 0.46 17.04 -8.08
C THR A 35 1.82 17.12 -8.73
N PRO A 36 1.92 17.14 -10.08
CA PRO A 36 3.13 17.59 -10.72
C PRO A 36 3.54 18.95 -10.17
N ARG A 37 4.85 19.15 -10.04
CA ARG A 37 5.42 20.43 -9.63
C ARG A 37 5.21 21.51 -10.70
N ASP A 38 5.24 21.10 -11.96
CA ASP A 38 4.93 21.97 -13.09
C ASP A 38 3.41 22.11 -13.27
N ALA A 39 2.93 23.35 -13.14
CA ALA A 39 1.52 23.70 -13.35
C ALA A 39 1.08 23.48 -14.81
N GLY A 40 1.98 23.65 -15.79
CA GLY A 40 1.68 23.37 -17.20
C GLY A 40 1.34 21.90 -17.43
N LEU A 41 2.13 21.00 -16.87
CA LEU A 41 1.85 19.56 -16.90
C LEU A 41 0.52 19.22 -16.21
N ARG A 42 0.18 19.87 -15.09
CA ARG A 42 -1.14 19.71 -14.46
C ARG A 42 -2.27 20.06 -15.43
N THR A 43 -2.19 21.21 -16.09
CA THR A 43 -3.19 21.63 -17.09
C THR A 43 -3.27 20.62 -18.24
N ALA A 44 -2.13 20.17 -18.77
CA ALA A 44 -2.09 19.17 -19.83
C ALA A 44 -2.75 17.83 -19.42
N MET A 45 -2.53 17.36 -18.19
CA MET A 45 -3.19 16.16 -17.65
C MET A 45 -4.71 16.32 -17.55
N GLN A 46 -5.22 17.53 -17.35
CA GLN A 46 -6.66 17.80 -17.30
C GLN A 46 -7.29 17.89 -18.69
N GLN A 47 -6.51 18.27 -19.70
CA GLN A 47 -6.92 18.40 -21.10
C GLN A 47 -6.70 17.13 -21.93
N SER A 48 -5.88 16.20 -21.44
CA SER A 48 -5.58 14.92 -22.10
C SER A 48 -6.36 13.76 -21.46
N THR A 49 -6.54 12.68 -22.21
CA THR A 49 -7.28 11.49 -21.77
C THR A 49 -6.42 10.24 -21.85
N ILE A 50 -6.87 9.16 -21.22
CA ILE A 50 -6.21 7.85 -21.33
C ILE A 50 -6.84 7.07 -22.48
N ALA A 51 -6.02 6.46 -23.33
CA ALA A 51 -6.50 5.66 -24.47
C ALA A 51 -7.53 4.59 -24.07
N LEU A 52 -7.32 3.92 -22.94
CA LEU A 52 -8.23 2.92 -22.39
C LEU A 52 -9.60 3.50 -21.97
N HIS A 53 -9.66 4.78 -21.59
CA HIS A 53 -10.89 5.42 -21.16
C HIS A 53 -10.96 6.89 -21.63
N PRO A 54 -11.35 7.13 -22.90
CA PRO A 54 -11.29 8.46 -23.52
C PRO A 54 -12.16 9.54 -22.85
N LYS A 55 -13.07 9.16 -21.95
CA LYS A 55 -13.95 10.08 -21.21
C LYS A 55 -13.38 10.55 -19.86
N ILE A 56 -12.25 9.98 -19.42
CA ILE A 56 -11.59 10.36 -18.15
C ILE A 56 -10.29 11.06 -18.50
N ASN A 57 -10.09 12.26 -17.95
CA ASN A 57 -8.82 12.96 -18.11
C ASN A 57 -7.71 12.29 -17.27
N LEU A 58 -6.47 12.47 -17.70
CA LEU A 58 -5.31 11.85 -17.07
C LEU A 58 -5.17 12.24 -15.59
N TRP A 59 -5.54 13.47 -15.20
CA TRP A 59 -5.52 13.89 -13.80
C TRP A 59 -6.48 13.08 -12.90
N ARG A 60 -7.72 12.88 -13.34
CA ARG A 60 -8.72 12.09 -12.59
C ARG A 60 -8.30 10.63 -12.51
N ALA A 61 -7.75 10.07 -13.58
CA ALA A 61 -7.22 8.72 -13.55
C ALA A 61 -6.03 8.58 -12.60
N TRP A 62 -5.10 9.54 -12.61
CA TRP A 62 -3.97 9.58 -11.68
C TRP A 62 -4.42 9.60 -10.20
N LEU A 63 -5.41 10.43 -9.85
CA LEU A 63 -6.02 10.40 -8.53
C LEU A 63 -6.66 9.05 -8.21
N GLY A 64 -7.39 8.47 -9.16
CA GLY A 64 -8.00 7.14 -9.03
C GLY A 64 -6.98 6.04 -8.78
N PHE A 65 -5.83 6.06 -9.47
CA PHE A 65 -4.75 5.10 -9.27
C PHE A 65 -4.07 5.23 -7.90
N ASN A 66 -3.85 6.45 -7.41
CA ASN A 66 -3.34 6.65 -6.06
C ASN A 66 -4.37 6.21 -5.00
N PHE A 67 -5.66 6.47 -5.24
CA PHE A 67 -6.70 6.04 -4.32
C PHE A 67 -6.86 4.52 -4.29
N SER A 68 -6.79 3.83 -5.44
CA SER A 68 -6.83 2.36 -5.48
C SER A 68 -5.61 1.74 -4.82
N HIS A 69 -4.45 2.37 -4.93
CA HIS A 69 -3.24 1.99 -4.21
C HIS A 69 -3.42 2.06 -2.68
N SER A 70 -3.95 3.19 -2.19
CA SER A 70 -4.34 3.35 -0.79
C SER A 70 -5.29 2.24 -0.32
N LEU A 71 -6.34 1.96 -1.10
CA LEU A 71 -7.30 0.92 -0.78
C LEU A 71 -6.64 -0.46 -0.68
N GLY A 72 -5.74 -0.79 -1.63
CA GLY A 72 -5.00 -2.05 -1.60
C GLY A 72 -4.15 -2.22 -0.34
N LEU A 73 -3.40 -1.18 0.03
CA LEU A 73 -2.60 -1.15 1.27
C LEU A 73 -3.47 -1.33 2.52
N PHE A 74 -4.55 -0.55 2.61
CA PHE A 74 -5.46 -0.56 3.75
C PHE A 74 -6.15 -1.92 3.91
N MET A 75 -6.69 -2.49 2.83
CA MET A 75 -7.39 -3.77 2.86
C MET A 75 -6.44 -4.92 3.17
N PHE A 76 -5.24 -4.94 2.58
CA PHE A 76 -4.22 -5.93 2.90
C PHE A 76 -3.80 -5.85 4.37
N GLY A 77 -3.44 -4.66 4.84
CA GLY A 77 -3.06 -4.43 6.23
C GLY A 77 -4.20 -4.79 7.19
N GLY A 78 -5.45 -4.39 6.88
CA GLY A 78 -6.62 -4.69 7.69
C GLY A 78 -6.90 -6.19 7.79
N ALA A 79 -6.77 -6.93 6.68
CA ALA A 79 -6.96 -8.37 6.65
C ALA A 79 -5.92 -9.09 7.53
N PHE A 80 -4.64 -8.77 7.39
CA PHE A 80 -3.59 -9.39 8.21
C PHE A 80 -3.58 -8.90 9.66
N LEU A 81 -4.08 -7.68 9.92
CA LEU A 81 -4.31 -7.20 11.28
C LEU A 81 -5.43 -8.00 11.96
N TYR A 82 -6.55 -8.25 11.25
CA TYR A 82 -7.63 -9.11 11.73
C TYR A 82 -7.11 -10.53 12.01
N VAL A 83 -6.35 -11.12 11.09
CA VAL A 83 -5.71 -12.43 11.30
C VAL A 83 -4.77 -12.39 12.50
N GLY A 84 -3.95 -11.34 12.66
CA GLY A 84 -3.06 -11.20 13.81
C GLY A 84 -3.80 -11.13 15.15
N ILE A 85 -4.89 -10.37 15.23
CA ILE A 85 -5.65 -10.19 16.47
C ILE A 85 -6.43 -11.45 16.85
N PHE A 86 -7.14 -12.05 15.88
CA PHE A 86 -8.14 -13.08 16.18
C PHE A 86 -7.72 -14.50 15.78
N HIS A 87 -6.82 -14.65 14.81
CA HIS A 87 -6.52 -15.92 14.15
C HIS A 87 -5.02 -16.16 13.95
N SER A 88 -4.19 -15.77 14.92
CA SER A 88 -2.73 -15.87 14.77
C SER A 88 -2.24 -17.32 14.63
N LEU A 89 -2.95 -18.30 15.20
CA LEU A 89 -2.68 -19.72 15.00
C LEU A 89 -2.94 -20.17 13.55
N LEU A 90 -4.01 -19.67 12.92
CA LEU A 90 -4.32 -19.95 11.51
C LEU A 90 -3.18 -19.49 10.60
N PHE A 91 -2.59 -18.31 10.88
CA PHE A 91 -1.42 -17.83 10.16
C PHE A 91 -0.24 -18.81 10.28
N SER A 92 0.07 -19.29 11.49
CA SER A 92 1.17 -20.22 11.72
C SER A 92 1.00 -21.56 11.00
N GLN A 93 -0.24 -22.00 10.83
CA GLN A 93 -0.56 -23.30 10.19
C GLN A 93 -0.74 -23.21 8.67
N THR A 94 -0.78 -22.01 8.09
CA THR A 94 -1.15 -21.81 6.68
C THR A 94 -0.01 -21.17 5.88
N PRO A 95 0.80 -21.97 5.14
CA PRO A 95 1.90 -21.44 4.33
C PRO A 95 1.47 -20.42 3.29
N LEU A 96 0.24 -20.52 2.77
CA LEU A 96 -0.30 -19.53 1.84
C LEU A 96 -0.46 -18.15 2.49
N LEU A 97 -0.94 -18.07 3.73
CA LEU A 97 -1.06 -16.79 4.44
C LEU A 97 0.32 -16.17 4.70
N GLN A 98 1.31 -16.99 5.04
CA GLN A 98 2.69 -16.55 5.22
C GLN A 98 3.31 -16.08 3.89
N GLY A 99 3.12 -16.84 2.81
CA GLY A 99 3.58 -16.46 1.48
C GLY A 99 2.97 -15.14 1.02
N CYS A 100 1.66 -14.96 1.19
CA CYS A 100 0.96 -13.72 0.87
C CYS A 100 1.44 -12.54 1.73
N SER A 101 1.64 -12.72 3.03
CA SER A 101 2.10 -11.66 3.93
C SER A 101 3.52 -11.17 3.61
N ILE A 102 4.35 -11.99 2.99
CA ILE A 102 5.73 -11.64 2.61
C ILE A 102 5.80 -11.11 1.17
N SER A 103 5.16 -11.81 0.22
CA SER A 103 5.24 -11.49 -1.22
C SER A 103 4.65 -10.13 -1.56
N VAL A 104 3.53 -9.75 -0.92
CA VAL A 104 2.91 -8.44 -1.17
C VAL A 104 3.85 -7.31 -0.72
N PRO A 105 4.35 -7.26 0.52
CA PRO A 105 5.34 -6.25 0.91
C PRO A 105 6.61 -6.26 0.09
N ALA A 106 7.12 -7.44 -0.31
CA ALA A 106 8.27 -7.53 -1.21
C ALA A 106 7.99 -6.84 -2.56
N ALA A 107 6.83 -7.09 -3.16
CA ALA A 107 6.42 -6.41 -4.39
C ALA A 107 6.32 -4.88 -4.17
N TYR A 108 5.77 -4.43 -3.05
CA TYR A 108 5.71 -3.00 -2.72
C TYR A 108 7.09 -2.38 -2.54
N VAL A 109 8.05 -3.07 -1.92
CA VAL A 109 9.45 -2.59 -1.83
C VAL A 109 10.05 -2.42 -3.23
N VAL A 110 9.92 -3.43 -4.10
CA VAL A 110 10.48 -3.36 -5.46
C VAL A 110 9.83 -2.24 -6.28
N ILE A 111 8.50 -2.15 -6.25
CA ILE A 111 7.77 -1.16 -7.06
C ILE A 111 8.00 0.25 -6.51
N SER A 112 8.02 0.43 -5.19
CA SER A 112 8.25 1.76 -4.60
C SER A 112 9.65 2.32 -4.88
N LEU A 113 10.67 1.46 -4.93
CA LEU A 113 12.03 1.87 -5.31
C LEU A 113 12.15 2.24 -6.80
N LYS A 114 11.38 1.58 -7.68
CA LYS A 114 11.48 1.79 -9.14
C LYS A 114 10.53 2.83 -9.70
N PHE A 115 9.31 2.93 -9.16
CA PHE A 115 8.21 3.64 -9.80
C PHE A 115 7.55 4.69 -8.91
N TRP A 116 7.74 4.64 -7.59
CA TRP A 116 7.03 5.52 -6.65
C TRP A 116 7.99 6.25 -5.71
N PHE A 117 7.64 6.32 -4.43
CA PHE A 117 8.33 7.08 -3.39
C PHE A 117 9.25 6.17 -2.58
N SER A 118 10.53 6.53 -2.51
CA SER A 118 11.53 5.78 -1.73
C SER A 118 11.14 5.61 -0.25
N LYS A 119 10.44 6.59 0.33
CA LYS A 119 9.95 6.55 1.73
C LYS A 119 8.95 5.40 1.97
N THR A 120 8.13 5.04 0.98
CA THR A 120 7.18 3.92 1.09
C THR A 120 7.93 2.60 1.23
N SER A 121 9.07 2.44 0.55
CA SER A 121 9.93 1.25 0.63
C SER A 121 10.40 0.95 2.04
N ILE A 122 10.65 1.97 2.87
CA ILE A 122 11.06 1.78 4.27
C ILE A 122 9.94 1.13 5.07
N GLY A 123 8.72 1.69 5.00
CA GLY A 123 7.57 1.15 5.71
C GLY A 123 7.23 -0.28 5.25
N SER A 124 7.19 -0.51 3.94
CA SER A 124 6.96 -1.85 3.38
C SER A 124 8.07 -2.84 3.76
N GLY A 125 9.33 -2.39 3.83
CA GLY A 125 10.46 -3.21 4.25
C GLY A 125 10.40 -3.60 5.72
N ILE A 126 10.03 -2.69 6.62
CA ILE A 126 9.85 -2.98 8.05
C ILE A 126 8.73 -4.02 8.22
N SER A 127 7.57 -3.81 7.60
CA SER A 127 6.47 -4.78 7.63
C SER A 127 6.88 -6.15 7.08
N MET A 128 7.62 -6.17 5.97
CA MET A 128 8.15 -7.42 5.40
C MET A 128 9.03 -8.16 6.40
N GLY A 129 9.92 -7.44 7.10
CA GLY A 129 10.74 -8.00 8.17
C GLY A 129 9.89 -8.61 9.30
N CYS A 130 8.83 -7.92 9.74
CA CYS A 130 7.90 -8.45 10.73
C CYS A 130 7.22 -9.75 10.25
N PHE A 131 6.77 -9.80 8.99
CA PHE A 131 6.10 -10.98 8.45
C PHE A 131 7.05 -12.17 8.25
N ILE A 132 8.28 -11.93 7.81
CA ILE A 132 9.32 -12.96 7.70
C ILE A 132 9.62 -13.55 9.08
N LEU A 133 9.83 -12.70 10.09
CA LEU A 133 10.08 -13.16 11.46
C LEU A 133 8.88 -13.89 12.05
N ALA A 134 7.65 -13.42 11.78
CA ALA A 134 6.44 -14.10 12.22
C ALA A 134 6.34 -15.51 11.61
N ALA A 135 6.59 -15.64 10.31
CA ALA A 135 6.58 -16.93 9.62
C ALA A 135 7.69 -17.87 10.12
N ALA A 136 8.92 -17.36 10.33
CA ALA A 136 10.02 -18.17 10.86
C ALA A 136 9.70 -18.72 12.27
N LEU A 137 9.11 -17.89 13.13
CA LEU A 137 8.71 -18.28 14.49
C LEU A 137 7.47 -19.19 14.53
N SER A 138 6.75 -19.37 13.42
CA SER A 138 5.65 -20.34 13.34
C SER A 138 6.14 -21.80 13.29
N TYR A 139 7.44 -22.01 13.03
CA TYR A 139 8.08 -23.34 12.93
C TYR A 139 9.12 -23.60 14.01
N ALA A 140 9.32 -22.67 14.95
CA ALA A 140 10.23 -22.78 16.08
C ALA A 140 9.49 -23.27 17.32
#